data_AF-A0A024U192-F1
#
_entry.id   AF-A0A024U192-F1
#
_cell.length_a   1.000
_cell.length_b   1.000
_cell.length_c   1.000
_cell.angle_alpha   90.00
_cell.angle_beta   90.00
_cell.angle_gamma   90.00
#
_symmetry.space_group_name_H-M   'P 1'
#
loop_
_entity.id
_entity.type
_entity.pdbx_description
1 polymer ?
#
loop_
_entity_poly.entity_id
_entity_poly.type
_entity_poly.pdbx_seq_one_letter_code
_entity_poly.pdbx_strand_id
1 'polypeptide(L)'
;MDVWSEVEKNMKWIALAAVVLFAIFSMVSSWGGGGGVSASASHILVSTEDEVDDLLAQLHKTADGSEAQLKLFAELAKAHSKCPSGSRGGGALGSFGRGQMVPEFDKVVFEEAVGKIHKVKTQFGWHLVLTTQRTDPNEKAPDAAEEEDKKDL
;
A
#
# COMPACT_ATOMS: atom_id res chain seq x y z
N MET A 1 -1.06 -62.45 37.85
CA MET A 1 -0.54 -61.06 37.99
C MET A 1 -0.08 -60.68 36.60
N ASP A 2 -1.04 -60.30 35.76
CA ASP A 2 -0.85 -60.32 34.31
C ASP A 2 -0.49 -58.92 33.83
N VAL A 3 0.79 -58.64 33.98
CA VAL A 3 1.50 -57.44 33.47
C VAL A 3 1.31 -57.27 31.94
N TRP A 4 0.79 -58.30 31.25
CA TRP A 4 0.58 -58.35 29.81
C TRP A 4 -0.75 -57.75 29.31
N SER A 5 -1.79 -57.59 30.15
CA SER A 5 -3.07 -56.99 29.70
C SER A 5 -3.12 -55.45 29.75
N GLU A 6 -2.11 -54.85 30.39
CA GLU A 6 -1.97 -53.38 30.52
C GLU A 6 -1.11 -52.79 29.40
N VAL A 7 -0.29 -53.61 28.73
CA VAL A 7 0.54 -53.19 27.59
C VAL A 7 -0.31 -53.06 26.31
N GLU A 8 -1.29 -53.94 26.11
CA GLU A 8 -2.12 -53.93 24.89
C GLU A 8 -3.17 -52.79 24.85
N LYS A 9 -3.66 -52.34 26.00
CA LYS A 9 -4.62 -51.20 26.06
C LYS A 9 -3.94 -49.86 25.77
N ASN A 10 -2.68 -49.72 26.17
CA ASN A 10 -1.92 -48.48 26.00
C ASN A 10 -1.29 -48.33 24.61
N MET A 11 -1.16 -49.42 23.84
CA MET A 11 -0.65 -49.36 22.46
C MET A 11 -1.69 -48.86 21.44
N LYS A 12 -2.99 -48.98 21.73
CA LYS A 12 -4.08 -48.43 20.87
C LYS A 12 -4.25 -46.91 21.01
N TRP A 13 -3.85 -46.31 22.13
CA TRP A 13 -3.90 -44.86 22.34
C TRP A 13 -2.72 -44.12 21.70
N ILE A 14 -1.58 -44.79 21.54
CA ILE A 14 -0.38 -44.22 20.90
C ILE A 14 -0.55 -44.14 19.37
N ALA A 15 -1.24 -45.10 18.75
CA ALA A 15 -1.50 -45.08 17.31
C ALA A 15 -2.50 -43.98 16.87
N LEU A 16 -3.42 -43.54 17.73
CA LEU A 16 -4.36 -42.45 17.44
C LEU A 16 -3.76 -41.05 17.69
N ALA A 17 -2.84 -40.91 18.63
CA ALA A 17 -2.18 -39.62 18.90
C ALA A 17 -1.18 -39.21 17.80
N ALA A 18 -0.53 -40.18 17.12
CA ALA A 18 0.43 -39.89 16.05
C ALA A 18 -0.22 -39.44 14.72
N VAL A 19 -1.44 -39.92 14.40
CA VAL A 19 -2.15 -39.51 13.18
C VAL A 19 -2.77 -38.12 13.32
N VAL A 20 -3.20 -37.74 14.53
CA VAL A 20 -3.67 -36.37 14.80
C VAL A 20 -2.49 -35.38 14.83
N LEU A 21 -1.32 -35.77 15.31
CA LEU A 21 -0.12 -34.91 15.25
C LEU A 21 0.50 -34.79 13.85
N PHE A 22 0.30 -35.76 12.95
CA PHE A 22 0.77 -35.65 11.55
C PHE A 22 -0.22 -34.93 10.62
N ALA A 23 -1.51 -34.86 10.99
CA ALA A 23 -2.51 -34.07 10.25
C ALA A 23 -2.49 -32.57 10.59
N ILE A 24 -1.93 -32.18 11.74
CA ILE A 24 -1.80 -30.74 12.10
C ILE A 24 -0.43 -30.19 11.67
N PHE A 25 0.59 -31.04 11.48
CA PHE A 25 1.92 -30.61 11.04
C PHE A 25 2.02 -30.30 9.53
N SER A 26 1.07 -30.74 8.71
CA SER A 26 0.99 -30.37 7.30
C SER A 26 0.14 -29.12 7.03
N MET A 27 -0.21 -28.35 8.07
CA MET A 27 -0.91 -27.06 7.95
C MET A 27 -0.07 -25.88 8.49
N VAL A 28 1.26 -26.00 8.50
CA VAL A 28 2.15 -24.88 8.86
C VAL A 28 3.37 -24.75 7.95
N SER A 29 3.23 -25.14 6.69
CA SER A 29 4.28 -24.95 5.67
C SER A 29 3.83 -24.13 4.46
N SER A 30 2.72 -23.39 4.57
CA SER A 30 2.28 -22.47 3.52
C SER A 30 1.67 -21.18 4.09
N TRP A 31 2.42 -20.49 4.95
CA TRP A 31 2.15 -19.07 5.24
C TRP A 31 3.45 -18.32 5.56
N GLY A 32 4.44 -18.51 4.68
CA GLY A 32 5.68 -17.72 4.66
C GLY A 32 5.74 -16.81 3.44
N GLY A 33 4.62 -16.19 3.08
CA GLY A 33 4.55 -15.17 2.03
C GLY A 33 4.18 -13.85 2.69
N GLY A 34 5.16 -13.14 3.24
CA GLY A 34 4.97 -11.76 3.66
C GLY A 34 4.62 -10.93 2.43
N GLY A 35 3.33 -10.72 2.18
CA GLY A 35 2.90 -9.64 1.31
C GLY A 35 3.33 -8.35 2.01
N GLY A 36 4.38 -7.69 1.54
CA GLY A 36 4.76 -6.39 2.06
C GLY A 36 3.71 -5.35 1.68
N VAL A 37 3.60 -4.27 2.47
CA VAL A 37 2.82 -3.10 2.09
C VAL A 37 3.38 -2.55 0.78
N SER A 38 2.56 -2.49 -0.26
CA SER A 38 2.96 -1.99 -1.58
C SER A 38 1.96 -0.95 -2.06
N ALA A 39 2.43 0.06 -2.76
CA ALA A 39 1.59 1.10 -3.33
C ALA A 39 2.01 1.38 -4.77
N SER A 40 1.03 1.71 -5.59
CA SER A 40 1.20 2.17 -6.95
C SER A 40 0.87 3.66 -7.01
N ALA A 41 1.79 4.45 -7.53
CA ALA A 41 1.62 5.89 -7.65
C ALA A 41 2.21 6.42 -8.96
N SER A 42 1.73 7.59 -9.35
CA SER A 42 2.22 8.38 -10.47
C SER A 42 2.72 9.73 -9.96
N HIS A 43 3.73 10.28 -10.62
CA HIS A 43 4.28 11.59 -10.25
C HIS A 43 4.54 12.54 -11.43
N ILE A 44 4.50 13.84 -11.15
CA ILE A 44 4.91 14.90 -12.08
C ILE A 44 5.94 15.76 -11.38
N LEU A 45 7.16 15.85 -11.94
CA LEU A 45 8.23 16.69 -11.40
C LEU A 45 8.31 18.00 -12.18
N VAL A 46 8.19 19.12 -11.48
CA VAL A 46 8.32 20.49 -12.02
C VAL A 46 9.32 21.30 -11.20
N SER A 47 9.85 22.38 -11.77
CA SER A 47 10.93 23.14 -11.11
C SER A 47 10.42 24.27 -10.21
N THR A 48 9.27 24.84 -10.53
CA THR A 48 8.72 26.01 -9.82
C THR A 48 7.43 25.64 -9.08
N GLU A 49 7.12 26.40 -8.04
CA GLU A 49 5.87 26.25 -7.29
C GLU A 49 4.68 26.67 -8.14
N ASP A 50 4.83 27.75 -8.92
CA ASP A 50 3.77 28.21 -9.83
C ASP A 50 3.36 27.13 -10.84
N GLU A 51 4.33 26.40 -11.43
CA GLU A 51 4.05 25.28 -12.34
C GLU A 51 3.26 24.17 -11.63
N VAL A 52 3.58 23.88 -10.36
CA VAL A 52 2.91 22.79 -9.62
C VAL A 52 1.48 23.17 -9.25
N ASP A 53 1.27 24.42 -8.85
CA ASP A 53 -0.04 24.92 -8.44
C ASP A 53 -0.99 25.06 -9.65
N ASP A 54 -0.47 25.48 -10.81
CA ASP A 54 -1.25 25.54 -12.05
C ASP A 54 -1.72 24.15 -12.51
N LEU A 55 -0.85 23.14 -12.44
CA LEU A 55 -1.19 21.76 -12.78
C LEU A 55 -2.17 21.17 -11.77
N LEU A 56 -1.98 21.45 -10.48
CA LEU A 56 -2.91 21.04 -9.43
C LEU A 56 -4.30 21.63 -9.66
N ALA A 57 -4.40 22.93 -9.99
CA ALA A 57 -5.66 23.60 -10.29
C ALA A 57 -6.39 23.00 -11.50
N GLN A 58 -5.65 22.52 -12.51
CA GLN A 58 -6.23 21.80 -13.65
C GLN A 58 -6.77 20.43 -13.24
N LEU A 59 -6.01 19.70 -12.43
CA LEU A 59 -6.39 18.36 -11.97
C LEU A 59 -7.56 18.39 -10.97
N HIS A 60 -7.67 19.43 -10.16
CA HIS A 60 -8.81 19.66 -9.26
C HIS A 60 -10.15 19.89 -9.97
N LYS A 61 -10.14 20.13 -11.30
CA LYS A 61 -11.37 20.19 -12.10
C LYS A 61 -11.98 18.81 -12.36
N THR A 62 -11.22 17.75 -12.08
CA THR A 62 -11.66 16.36 -12.23
C THR A 62 -11.99 15.78 -10.86
N ALA A 63 -12.85 14.77 -10.82
CA ALA A 63 -13.15 14.07 -9.58
C ALA A 63 -11.97 13.18 -9.16
N ASP A 64 -11.70 13.12 -7.86
CA ASP A 64 -10.63 12.29 -7.29
C ASP A 64 -10.82 10.81 -7.64
N GLY A 65 -9.73 10.17 -8.08
CA GLY A 65 -9.73 8.77 -8.52
C GLY A 65 -10.47 8.49 -9.83
N SER A 66 -11.01 9.50 -10.52
CA SER A 66 -11.72 9.29 -11.79
C SER A 66 -10.77 8.92 -12.93
N GLU A 67 -11.28 8.17 -13.91
CA GLU A 67 -10.51 7.87 -15.14
C GLU A 67 -10.07 9.16 -15.87
N ALA A 68 -10.89 10.21 -15.81
CA ALA A 68 -10.55 11.51 -16.37
C ALA A 68 -9.34 12.15 -15.67
N GLN A 69 -9.27 12.06 -14.33
CA GLN A 69 -8.13 12.54 -13.55
C GLN A 69 -6.86 11.76 -13.92
N LEU A 70 -6.93 10.43 -13.96
CA LEU A 70 -5.80 9.56 -14.31
C LEU A 70 -5.28 9.85 -15.72
N LYS A 71 -6.19 10.02 -16.68
CA LYS A 71 -5.83 10.36 -18.06
C LYS A 71 -5.19 11.74 -18.16
N LEU A 72 -5.81 12.77 -17.56
CA LEU A 72 -5.28 14.13 -17.57
C LEU A 72 -3.91 14.19 -16.87
N PHE A 73 -3.75 13.49 -15.75
CA PHE A 73 -2.47 13.39 -15.04
C PHE A 73 -1.39 12.78 -15.94
N ALA A 74 -1.70 11.69 -16.64
CA ALA A 74 -0.75 11.06 -17.56
C ALA A 74 -0.37 11.97 -18.75
N GLU A 75 -1.31 12.76 -19.25
CA GLU A 75 -1.06 13.76 -20.31
C GLU A 75 -0.17 14.90 -19.81
N LEU A 76 -0.49 15.48 -18.66
CA LEU A 76 0.30 16.53 -18.02
C LEU A 76 1.69 16.03 -17.64
N ALA A 77 1.81 14.79 -17.15
CA ALA A 77 3.09 14.17 -16.85
C ALA A 77 3.96 14.01 -18.10
N LYS A 78 3.38 13.66 -19.26
CA LYS A 78 4.13 13.58 -20.52
C LYS A 78 4.58 14.95 -21.03
N ALA A 79 3.75 15.97 -20.82
CA ALA A 79 3.99 17.32 -21.33
C ALA A 79 4.94 18.14 -20.46
N HIS A 80 4.84 18.03 -19.13
CA HIS A 80 5.49 18.94 -18.17
C HIS A 80 6.50 18.26 -17.24
N SER A 81 6.45 16.93 -17.05
CA SER A 81 7.34 16.27 -16.09
C SER A 81 8.79 16.29 -16.56
N LYS A 82 9.68 16.79 -15.71
CA LYS A 82 11.14 16.78 -15.92
C LYS A 82 11.79 15.44 -15.52
N CYS A 83 11.00 14.50 -15.01
CA CYS A 83 11.49 13.16 -14.68
C CYS A 83 11.47 12.24 -15.92
N PRO A 84 12.51 11.43 -16.18
CA PRO A 84 12.52 10.49 -17.31
C PRO A 84 11.39 9.44 -17.26
N SER A 85 10.78 9.18 -16.10
CA SER A 85 9.58 8.33 -15.99
C SER A 85 8.31 9.01 -16.53
N GLY A 86 8.26 10.35 -16.56
CA GLY A 86 7.19 11.13 -17.18
C GLY A 86 7.00 10.78 -18.65
N SER A 87 8.11 10.74 -19.40
CA SER A 87 8.10 10.47 -20.85
C SER A 87 7.80 9.02 -21.22
N ARG A 88 8.11 8.05 -20.34
CA ARG A 88 7.95 6.60 -20.63
C ARG A 88 6.60 6.01 -20.20
N GLY A 89 5.93 6.61 -19.21
CA GLY A 89 4.73 6.01 -18.62
C GLY A 89 3.68 7.01 -18.14
N GLY A 90 3.76 8.29 -18.54
CA GLY A 90 2.86 9.31 -18.00
C GLY A 90 3.06 9.52 -16.50
N GLY A 91 4.29 9.40 -16.03
CA GLY A 91 4.64 9.60 -14.62
C GLY A 91 4.40 8.40 -13.73
N ALA A 92 3.85 7.29 -14.23
CA ALA A 92 3.64 6.07 -13.44
C ALA A 92 4.99 5.48 -12.97
N LEU A 93 5.11 5.24 -11.66
CA LEU A 93 6.29 4.60 -11.05
C LEU A 93 6.12 3.08 -10.90
N GLY A 94 4.92 2.56 -11.11
CA GLY A 94 4.59 1.17 -10.83
C GLY A 94 4.35 0.93 -9.34
N SER A 95 4.39 -0.34 -8.93
CA SER A 95 4.21 -0.74 -7.54
C SER A 95 5.56 -0.77 -6.81
N PHE A 96 5.63 -0.12 -5.65
CA PHE A 96 6.80 -0.08 -4.78
C PHE A 96 6.40 -0.26 -3.32
N GLY A 97 7.33 -0.76 -2.52
CA GLY A 97 7.16 -0.92 -1.07
C GLY A 97 7.56 0.33 -0.28
N ARG A 98 7.17 0.38 1.00
CA ARG A 98 7.57 1.45 1.92
C ARG A 98 9.09 1.49 2.11
N GLY A 99 9.70 2.68 2.11
CA GLY A 99 11.14 2.90 2.23
C GLY A 99 11.92 2.79 0.92
N GLN A 100 11.24 2.65 -0.22
CA GLN A 100 11.88 2.61 -1.55
C GLN A 100 12.02 4.00 -2.18
N MET A 101 11.26 4.99 -1.72
CA MET A 101 11.30 6.37 -2.22
C MET A 101 11.80 7.33 -1.13
N VAL A 102 11.91 8.62 -1.49
CA VAL A 102 12.26 9.66 -0.51
C VAL A 102 11.20 9.75 0.59
N PRO A 103 11.59 10.04 1.85
CA PRO A 103 10.67 9.98 3.00
C PRO A 103 9.40 10.82 2.82
N GLU A 104 9.51 11.99 2.21
CA GLU A 104 8.40 12.90 1.95
C GLU A 104 7.39 12.33 0.96
N PHE A 105 7.88 11.59 -0.04
CA PHE A 105 7.05 10.93 -1.05
C PHE A 105 6.38 9.68 -0.47
N ASP A 106 7.15 8.84 0.24
CA ASP A 106 6.63 7.64 0.88
C ASP A 106 5.55 7.99 1.90
N LYS A 107 5.73 9.06 2.67
CA LYS A 107 4.72 9.52 3.63
C LYS A 107 3.39 9.77 2.93
N VAL A 108 3.41 10.55 1.85
CA VAL A 108 2.20 10.88 1.09
C VAL A 108 1.55 9.63 0.48
N VAL A 109 2.32 8.75 -0.14
CA VAL A 109 1.75 7.57 -0.81
C VAL A 109 1.12 6.59 0.18
N PHE A 110 1.75 6.39 1.35
CA PHE A 110 1.31 5.40 2.34
C PHE A 110 0.40 5.95 3.44
N GLU A 111 0.32 7.28 3.64
CA GLU A 111 -0.53 7.88 4.68
C GLU A 111 -1.74 8.64 4.11
N GLU A 112 -1.64 9.20 2.90
CA GLU A 112 -2.74 9.97 2.33
C GLU A 112 -3.79 9.10 1.62
N ALA A 113 -4.92 9.71 1.28
CA ALA A 113 -6.03 9.04 0.60
C ALA A 113 -5.65 8.61 -0.83
N VAL A 114 -5.98 7.35 -1.17
CA VAL A 114 -5.85 6.84 -2.54
C VAL A 114 -6.80 7.60 -3.47
N GLY A 115 -6.32 7.96 -4.66
CA GLY A 115 -7.06 8.73 -5.65
C GLY A 115 -6.95 10.24 -5.47
N LYS A 116 -6.34 10.73 -4.39
CA LYS A 116 -6.12 12.15 -4.16
C LYS A 116 -4.73 12.57 -4.64
N ILE A 117 -4.65 13.81 -5.12
CA ILE A 117 -3.40 14.41 -5.60
C ILE A 117 -2.80 15.28 -4.50
N HIS A 118 -1.51 15.07 -4.23
CA HIS A 118 -0.77 15.78 -3.20
C HIS A 118 0.48 16.41 -3.79
N LYS A 119 0.77 17.65 -3.39
CA LYS A 119 2.04 18.31 -3.72
C LYS A 119 3.10 17.99 -2.67
N VAL A 120 4.29 17.62 -3.13
CA VAL A 120 5.45 17.25 -2.31
C VAL A 120 6.65 18.05 -2.79
N LYS A 121 7.33 18.73 -1.86
CA LYS A 121 8.58 19.42 -2.13
C LYS A 121 9.74 18.52 -1.76
N THR A 122 10.66 18.28 -2.69
CA THR A 122 11.89 17.53 -2.44
C THR A 122 13.11 18.35 -2.88
N GLN A 123 14.31 17.82 -2.65
CA GLN A 123 15.55 18.42 -3.15
C GLN A 123 15.61 18.54 -4.69
N PHE A 124 14.80 17.78 -5.43
CA PHE A 124 14.76 17.81 -6.90
C PHE A 124 13.79 18.84 -7.46
N GLY A 125 12.93 19.43 -6.63
CA GLY A 125 11.91 20.38 -7.03
C GLY A 125 10.53 20.03 -6.44
N TRP A 126 9.49 20.33 -7.20
CA TRP A 126 8.11 20.11 -6.80
C TRP A 126 7.54 18.89 -7.51
N HIS A 127 6.86 18.04 -6.74
CA HIS A 127 6.29 16.80 -7.20
C HIS A 127 4.77 16.82 -6.96
N LEU A 128 3.97 16.54 -7.97
CA LEU A 128 2.60 16.11 -7.77
C LEU A 128 2.58 14.60 -7.70
N VAL A 129 1.92 14.05 -6.68
CA VAL A 129 1.83 12.62 -6.42
C VAL A 129 0.37 12.22 -6.46
N LEU A 130 0.06 11.20 -7.25
CA LEU A 130 -1.26 10.57 -7.32
C LEU A 130 -1.12 9.09 -7.00
N THR A 131 -1.66 8.68 -5.85
CA THR A 131 -1.71 7.27 -5.46
C THR A 131 -2.88 6.60 -6.15
N THR A 132 -2.62 5.60 -6.99
CA THR A 132 -3.67 4.88 -7.74
C THR A 132 -4.15 3.64 -7.02
N GLN A 133 -3.27 2.99 -6.27
CA GLN A 133 -3.59 1.80 -5.50
C GLN A 133 -2.66 1.68 -4.30
N ARG A 134 -3.19 1.23 -3.17
CA ARG A 134 -2.40 0.80 -2.01
C ARG A 134 -2.88 -0.58 -1.59
N THR A 135 -1.91 -1.47 -1.37
CA THR A 135 -2.11 -2.82 -0.85
C THR A 135 -1.36 -2.90 0.45
N ASP A 136 -2.07 -2.81 1.56
CA ASP A 136 -1.55 -3.07 2.89
C ASP A 136 -2.26 -4.34 3.42
N PRO A 137 -1.54 -5.41 3.76
CA PRO A 137 -2.14 -6.62 4.32
C PRO A 137 -2.78 -6.39 5.69
N ASN A 138 -2.57 -5.22 6.31
CA ASN A 138 -2.94 -4.93 7.69
C ASN A 138 -3.64 -3.57 7.89
N GLU A 139 -3.97 -2.84 6.82
CA GLU A 139 -4.62 -1.52 6.94
C GLU A 139 -6.12 -1.67 7.19
N LYS A 140 -6.54 -1.34 8.43
CA LYS A 140 -7.91 -0.93 8.71
C LYS A 140 -8.19 0.33 7.90
N ALA A 141 -9.32 0.35 7.20
CA ALA A 141 -9.85 1.52 6.50
C ALA A 141 -9.72 2.79 7.37
N PRO A 142 -9.48 3.98 6.77
CA PRO A 142 -9.35 5.21 7.54
C PRO A 142 -10.55 5.33 8.47
N ASP A 143 -10.27 5.37 9.77
CA ASP A 143 -11.27 5.57 10.79
C ASP A 143 -11.99 6.87 10.43
N ALA A 144 -13.29 6.77 10.21
CA ALA A 144 -14.10 7.89 9.80
C ALA A 144 -14.13 8.87 10.96
N ALA A 145 -13.33 9.92 10.86
CA ALA A 145 -13.36 11.11 11.70
C ALA A 145 -13.26 10.83 13.21
N GLU A 146 -12.05 11.00 13.74
CA GLU A 146 -11.88 11.50 15.11
C GLU A 146 -12.63 12.85 15.23
N GLU A 147 -13.89 12.80 15.65
CA GLU A 147 -14.58 13.94 16.26
C GLU A 147 -14.09 14.03 17.72
N GLU A 148 -12.87 14.53 17.90
CA GLU A 148 -12.38 14.90 19.23
C GLU A 148 -12.80 16.33 19.58
N ASP A 149 -13.71 16.38 20.55
CA ASP A 149 -13.70 17.25 21.72
C ASP A 149 -13.73 18.77 21.46
N LYS A 150 -14.95 19.32 21.53
CA LYS A 150 -15.13 20.67 22.07
C LYS A 150 -15.88 20.58 23.41
N LYS A 151 -15.12 20.29 24.47
CA LYS A 151 -15.26 20.92 25.79
C LYS A 151 -15.83 22.33 25.64
N ASP A 152 -16.88 22.62 26.40
CA ASP A 152 -16.92 23.74 27.37
C ASP A 152 -18.32 23.82 28.02
N LEU A 153 -18.31 23.79 29.37
CA LEU A 153 -19.34 24.17 30.37
C LEU A 153 -20.37 23.11 30.82
#